data_AF-A0A6G0Q258-F1
#
_entry.id   AF-A0A6G0Q258-F1
#
_cell.length_a   1.000
_cell.length_b   1.000
_cell.length_c   1.000
_cell.angle_alpha   90.00
_cell.angle_beta   90.00
_cell.angle_gamma   90.00
#
_symmetry.space_group_name_H-M   'P 1'
#
loop_
_entity.id
_entity.type
_entity.pdbx_description
1 polymer ?
#
loop_
_entity_poly.entity_id
_entity_poly.type
_entity_poly.pdbx_seq_one_letter_code
_entity_poly.pdbx_strand_id
1 'polypeptide(L)'
;MADHVEKALRFMPIDVAADAMHGHKPVDGAALRTLFGRATIRLKDENGYREDWESEYTLSRKFREVVCDLLVDAGDPSVVSLFFKDYCGTLGYMEGDEALVLSITKILRAYDWGEIGDAVSKKFRDSVDEGGLSALEMILRVADGLDSGAAQKALYDMAGKQTATIKDEELFVSSYIGLLWKVAIDCADKTLFDTMANRLKNADPSLLGPSIQYLSQYESSADEKDEKAAVLVSVVSKRIKWLKDQIEVLEKPFSWEMREAQFPDNAEIQSFLRGPEESMETKEAKKFDNLQEAGKYAAKWMNEKQTKCSFEMEAHEKEGEASVTITKTRDWFLKQQSDLVLYRKELRRLVDRYDNSSGDDGE
;
A
#
# COMPACT_ATOMS: atom_id res chain seq x y z
N MET A 1 -38.33 -0.29 -26.95
CA MET A 1 -37.21 -0.13 -26.01
C MET A 1 -36.61 -1.48 -25.63
N ALA A 2 -37.40 -2.45 -25.15
CA ALA A 2 -36.93 -3.81 -24.82
C ALA A 2 -36.16 -4.51 -25.96
N ASP A 3 -36.62 -4.41 -27.20
CA ASP A 3 -36.05 -5.13 -28.36
C ASP A 3 -34.66 -4.61 -28.80
N HIS A 4 -34.31 -3.35 -28.51
CA HIS A 4 -32.99 -2.79 -28.83
C HIS A 4 -31.93 -3.19 -27.80
N VAL A 5 -32.30 -3.19 -26.51
CA VAL A 5 -31.43 -3.63 -25.40
C VAL A 5 -31.15 -5.13 -25.53
N GLU A 6 -32.17 -5.94 -25.85
CA GLU A 6 -32.03 -7.39 -25.98
C GLU A 6 -31.11 -7.82 -27.14
N LYS A 7 -31.16 -7.09 -28.27
CA LYS A 7 -30.27 -7.29 -29.43
C LYS A 7 -28.84 -6.82 -29.17
N ALA A 8 -28.65 -5.65 -28.54
CA ALA A 8 -27.33 -5.15 -28.15
C ALA A 8 -26.62 -6.13 -27.20
N LEU A 9 -27.35 -6.64 -26.21
CA LEU A 9 -26.86 -7.64 -25.27
C LEU A 9 -26.44 -8.96 -25.95
N ARG A 10 -26.84 -9.26 -27.21
CA ARG A 10 -26.71 -10.61 -27.82
C ARG A 10 -25.48 -10.76 -28.71
N PHE A 11 -24.98 -9.65 -29.26
CA PHE A 11 -23.92 -9.68 -30.28
C PHE A 11 -22.75 -8.74 -29.98
N MET A 12 -22.80 -7.97 -28.89
CA MET A 12 -21.77 -6.99 -28.55
C MET A 12 -20.80 -7.49 -27.47
N PRO A 13 -19.57 -6.93 -27.38
CA PRO A 13 -18.73 -7.03 -26.19
C PRO A 13 -19.52 -6.67 -24.92
N ILE A 14 -19.27 -7.36 -23.81
CA ILE A 14 -20.07 -7.20 -22.59
C ILE A 14 -20.02 -5.75 -22.05
N ASP A 15 -18.88 -5.08 -22.20
CA ASP A 15 -18.68 -3.67 -21.87
C ASP A 15 -19.60 -2.75 -22.68
N VAL A 16 -19.72 -3.01 -23.99
CA VAL A 16 -20.57 -2.22 -24.90
C VAL A 16 -22.03 -2.45 -24.57
N ALA A 17 -22.40 -3.67 -24.17
CA ALA A 17 -23.76 -3.96 -23.73
C ALA A 17 -24.11 -3.24 -22.42
N ALA A 18 -23.18 -3.18 -21.46
CA ALA A 18 -23.35 -2.39 -20.24
C ALA A 18 -23.48 -0.88 -20.55
N ASP A 19 -22.62 -0.33 -21.42
CA ASP A 19 -22.70 1.06 -21.88
C ASP A 19 -24.05 1.37 -22.56
N ALA A 20 -24.51 0.48 -23.43
CA ALA A 20 -25.78 0.64 -24.13
C ALA A 20 -26.96 0.66 -23.15
N MET A 21 -26.95 -0.21 -22.13
CA MET A 21 -27.97 -0.16 -21.07
C MET A 21 -27.87 1.11 -20.23
N HIS A 22 -26.66 1.56 -19.90
CA HIS A 22 -26.44 2.82 -19.18
C HIS A 22 -27.01 4.03 -19.94
N GLY A 23 -26.96 4.03 -21.28
CA GLY A 23 -27.61 5.05 -22.12
C GLY A 23 -29.14 5.04 -22.10
N HIS A 24 -29.78 3.99 -21.55
CA HIS A 24 -31.24 3.82 -21.52
C HIS A 24 -31.80 3.78 -20.09
N LYS A 25 -31.14 4.44 -19.14
CA LYS A 25 -31.64 4.59 -17.76
C LYS A 25 -33.08 5.16 -17.73
N PRO A 26 -33.93 4.73 -16.78
CA PRO A 26 -33.65 3.78 -15.69
C PRO A 26 -33.66 2.32 -16.16
N VAL A 27 -32.84 1.49 -15.54
CA VAL A 27 -32.75 0.04 -15.80
C VAL A 27 -33.22 -0.71 -14.57
N ASP A 28 -34.14 -1.66 -14.74
CA ASP A 28 -34.65 -2.46 -13.63
C ASP A 28 -33.72 -3.65 -13.26
N GLY A 29 -33.97 -4.25 -12.09
CA GLY A 29 -33.20 -5.41 -11.63
C GLY A 29 -33.33 -6.64 -12.54
N ALA A 30 -34.39 -6.79 -13.33
CA ALA A 30 -34.56 -7.93 -14.22
C ALA A 30 -33.64 -7.84 -15.45
N ALA A 31 -33.50 -6.63 -16.00
CA ALA A 31 -32.54 -6.33 -17.06
C ALA A 31 -31.09 -6.55 -16.59
N LEU A 32 -30.76 -6.14 -15.37
CA LEU A 32 -29.41 -6.36 -14.80
C LEU A 32 -29.10 -7.84 -14.56
N ARG A 33 -30.06 -8.64 -14.07
CA ARG A 33 -29.88 -10.10 -13.97
C ARG A 33 -29.66 -10.74 -15.34
N THR A 34 -30.32 -10.22 -16.37
CA THR A 34 -30.13 -10.67 -17.75
C THR A 34 -28.71 -10.34 -18.25
N LEU A 35 -28.20 -9.13 -17.97
CA LEU A 35 -26.81 -8.77 -18.26
C LEU A 35 -25.83 -9.71 -17.56
N PHE A 36 -26.03 -9.96 -16.27
CA PHE A 36 -25.19 -10.87 -15.47
C PHE A 36 -25.20 -12.30 -16.00
N GLY A 37 -26.37 -12.84 -16.35
CA GLY A 37 -26.45 -14.17 -16.98
C GLY A 37 -25.65 -14.26 -18.28
N ARG A 38 -25.64 -13.20 -19.10
CA ARG A 38 -24.81 -13.15 -20.32
C ARG A 38 -23.34 -12.97 -20.01
N ALA A 39 -22.99 -12.18 -18.99
CA ALA A 39 -21.62 -12.09 -18.50
C ALA A 39 -21.10 -13.46 -18.06
N THR A 40 -21.89 -14.28 -17.36
CA THR A 40 -21.51 -15.65 -16.99
C THR A 40 -21.25 -16.53 -18.22
N ILE A 41 -22.13 -16.50 -19.22
CA ILE A 41 -21.95 -17.29 -20.44
C ILE A 41 -20.64 -16.89 -21.11
N ARG A 42 -20.39 -15.59 -21.23
CA ARG A 42 -19.18 -15.09 -21.87
C ARG A 42 -17.91 -15.42 -21.09
N LEU A 43 -17.91 -15.27 -19.78
CA LEU A 43 -16.78 -15.67 -18.93
C LEU A 43 -16.45 -17.16 -19.13
N LYS A 44 -17.47 -18.02 -19.21
CA LYS A 44 -17.29 -19.45 -19.48
C LYS A 44 -16.74 -19.72 -20.88
N ASP A 45 -17.27 -19.03 -21.89
CA ASP A 45 -16.80 -19.21 -23.27
C ASP A 45 -15.35 -18.76 -23.40
N GLU A 46 -15.00 -17.55 -22.92
CA GLU A 46 -13.65 -16.99 -23.00
C GLU A 46 -12.63 -17.83 -22.20
N ASN A 47 -13.01 -18.31 -21.00
CA ASN A 47 -12.13 -19.17 -20.18
C ASN A 47 -12.06 -20.61 -20.66
N GLY A 48 -13.07 -21.11 -21.39
CA GLY A 48 -13.07 -22.47 -21.92
C GLY A 48 -12.05 -22.71 -23.03
N TYR A 49 -11.51 -21.65 -23.62
CA TYR A 49 -10.47 -21.71 -24.65
C TYR A 49 -9.06 -21.38 -24.15
N ARG A 50 -8.91 -21.00 -22.87
CA ARG A 50 -7.61 -20.62 -22.30
C ARG A 50 -6.83 -21.84 -21.84
N GLU A 51 -5.52 -21.80 -22.00
CA GLU A 51 -4.61 -22.82 -21.50
C GLU A 51 -4.35 -22.62 -19.99
N ASP A 52 -3.99 -23.69 -19.27
CA ASP A 52 -3.86 -23.68 -17.79
C ASP A 52 -2.86 -22.64 -17.22
N TRP A 53 -1.93 -22.14 -18.05
CA TRP A 53 -0.95 -21.12 -17.67
C TRP A 53 -1.38 -19.68 -18.02
N GLU A 54 -2.48 -19.52 -18.75
CA GLU A 54 -3.05 -18.22 -19.05
C GLU A 54 -3.93 -17.75 -17.88
N SER A 55 -3.77 -16.48 -17.48
CA SER A 55 -4.68 -15.88 -16.49
C SER A 55 -6.14 -16.04 -16.89
N GLU A 56 -7.05 -16.27 -15.94
CA GLU A 56 -8.48 -16.30 -16.27
C GLU A 56 -8.94 -14.95 -16.80
N TYR A 57 -9.77 -14.96 -17.84
CA TYR A 57 -10.51 -13.80 -18.29
C TYR A 57 -11.46 -13.35 -17.17
N THR A 58 -11.39 -12.06 -16.84
CA THR A 58 -12.23 -11.41 -15.84
C THR A 58 -12.95 -10.20 -16.45
N LEU A 59 -14.03 -9.76 -15.80
CA LEU A 59 -14.79 -8.60 -16.24
C LEU A 59 -13.94 -7.32 -16.12
N SER A 60 -14.00 -6.49 -17.16
CA SER A 60 -13.20 -5.27 -17.22
C SER A 60 -13.58 -4.29 -16.11
N ARG A 61 -12.66 -3.38 -15.78
CA ARG A 61 -12.93 -2.27 -14.85
C ARG A 61 -14.12 -1.43 -15.32
N LYS A 62 -14.13 -1.08 -16.61
CA LYS A 62 -15.17 -0.27 -17.23
C LYS A 62 -16.55 -0.89 -17.04
N PHE A 63 -16.67 -2.20 -17.26
CA PHE A 63 -17.92 -2.91 -17.02
C PHE A 63 -18.39 -2.75 -15.57
N ARG A 64 -17.50 -2.94 -14.60
CA ARG A 64 -17.82 -2.88 -13.17
C ARG A 64 -18.26 -1.49 -12.74
N GLU A 65 -17.59 -0.44 -13.20
CA GLU A 65 -17.97 0.96 -12.94
C GLU A 65 -19.36 1.28 -13.48
N VAL A 66 -19.62 0.96 -14.76
CA VAL A 66 -20.90 1.21 -15.42
C VAL A 66 -22.03 0.44 -14.73
N VAL A 67 -21.78 -0.81 -14.34
CA VAL A 67 -22.75 -1.62 -13.60
C VAL A 67 -23.04 -1.03 -12.22
N CYS A 68 -22.04 -0.51 -11.50
CA CYS A 68 -22.29 0.13 -10.21
C CYS A 68 -23.26 1.32 -10.33
N ASP A 69 -23.08 2.15 -11.35
CA ASP A 69 -23.99 3.27 -11.61
C ASP A 69 -25.39 2.80 -12.04
N LEU A 70 -25.54 1.65 -12.68
CA LEU A 70 -26.84 1.05 -12.99
C LEU A 70 -27.50 0.42 -11.76
N LEU A 71 -26.72 -0.17 -10.87
CA LEU A 71 -27.21 -0.80 -9.63
C LEU A 71 -27.86 0.23 -8.72
N VAL A 72 -27.34 1.45 -8.63
CA VAL A 72 -27.95 2.54 -7.85
C VAL A 72 -29.37 2.83 -8.35
N ASP A 73 -29.56 2.91 -9.67
CA ASP A 73 -30.87 3.26 -10.27
C ASP A 73 -31.89 2.11 -10.20
N ALA A 74 -31.44 0.86 -10.12
CA ALA A 74 -32.30 -0.31 -10.18
C ALA A 74 -33.15 -0.53 -8.91
N GLY A 75 -32.71 -0.01 -7.76
CA GLY A 75 -33.40 -0.17 -6.48
C GLY A 75 -33.67 -1.61 -6.04
N ASP A 76 -32.84 -2.58 -6.47
CA ASP A 76 -33.01 -4.01 -6.19
C ASP A 76 -31.81 -4.56 -5.39
N PRO A 77 -31.92 -4.67 -4.04
CA PRO A 77 -30.82 -5.10 -3.17
C PRO A 77 -30.30 -6.51 -3.49
N SER A 78 -31.15 -7.37 -4.03
CA SER A 78 -30.75 -8.74 -4.37
C SER A 78 -29.82 -8.79 -5.60
N VAL A 79 -29.98 -7.84 -6.53
CA VAL A 79 -29.09 -7.70 -7.69
C VAL A 79 -27.74 -7.09 -7.26
N VAL A 80 -27.76 -6.15 -6.32
CA VAL A 80 -26.53 -5.61 -5.71
C VAL A 80 -25.75 -6.72 -5.02
N SER A 81 -26.42 -7.53 -4.20
CA SER A 81 -25.79 -8.67 -3.52
C SER A 81 -25.19 -9.67 -4.50
N LEU A 82 -25.90 -9.97 -5.59
CA LEU A 82 -25.42 -10.83 -6.67
C LEU A 82 -24.16 -10.26 -7.33
N PHE A 83 -24.12 -8.95 -7.59
CA PHE A 83 -22.95 -8.28 -8.16
C PHE A 83 -21.71 -8.43 -7.27
N PHE A 84 -21.80 -8.08 -5.98
CA PHE A 84 -20.65 -8.15 -5.07
C PHE A 84 -20.14 -9.57 -4.91
N LYS A 85 -21.05 -10.55 -4.88
CA LYS A 85 -20.70 -11.95 -4.72
C LYS A 85 -19.97 -12.52 -5.94
N ASP A 86 -20.53 -12.31 -7.13
CA ASP A 86 -20.15 -13.10 -8.31
C ASP A 86 -19.50 -12.28 -9.45
N TYR A 87 -19.68 -10.95 -9.50
CA TYR A 87 -19.31 -10.14 -10.67
C TYR A 87 -18.36 -8.97 -10.37
N CYS A 88 -18.22 -8.56 -9.11
CA CYS A 88 -17.38 -7.42 -8.71
C CYS A 88 -15.87 -7.70 -8.87
N GLY A 89 -15.46 -8.97 -8.94
CA GLY A 89 -14.03 -9.36 -9.02
C GLY A 89 -13.23 -8.96 -7.76
N THR A 90 -11.94 -9.24 -7.69
CA THR A 90 -11.12 -8.85 -6.52
C THR A 90 -10.99 -7.32 -6.43
N LEU A 91 -11.04 -6.80 -5.19
CA LEU A 91 -10.97 -5.37 -4.87
C LEU A 91 -9.50 -5.03 -4.52
N GLY A 92 -8.73 -4.53 -5.49
CA GLY A 92 -7.31 -4.23 -5.29
C GLY A 92 -6.42 -4.49 -6.50
N TYR A 93 -6.85 -5.31 -7.47
CA TYR A 93 -5.97 -5.69 -8.59
C TYR A 93 -5.71 -4.58 -9.63
N MET A 94 -6.29 -3.37 -9.50
CA MET A 94 -6.31 -2.43 -10.62
C MET A 94 -5.78 -1.04 -10.27
N GLU A 95 -4.69 -0.67 -10.93
CA GLU A 95 -4.23 0.72 -11.02
C GLU A 95 -5.41 1.62 -11.47
N GLY A 96 -5.83 2.57 -10.62
CA GLY A 96 -7.01 3.42 -10.85
C GLY A 96 -8.29 3.06 -10.09
N ASP A 97 -8.21 2.26 -9.00
CA ASP A 97 -9.35 1.87 -8.15
C ASP A 97 -10.12 3.02 -7.46
N GLU A 98 -9.69 4.29 -7.63
CA GLU A 98 -10.40 5.46 -7.08
C GLU A 98 -11.84 5.61 -7.63
N ALA A 99 -12.06 5.27 -8.90
CA ALA A 99 -13.39 5.30 -9.50
C ALA A 99 -14.32 4.23 -8.91
N LEU A 100 -13.75 3.06 -8.54
CA LEU A 100 -14.50 1.98 -7.91
C LEU A 100 -14.87 2.34 -6.46
N VAL A 101 -13.98 3.01 -5.72
CA VAL A 101 -14.29 3.56 -4.39
C VAL A 101 -15.52 4.46 -4.45
N LEU A 102 -15.57 5.41 -5.39
CA LEU A 102 -16.71 6.30 -5.57
C LEU A 102 -17.99 5.53 -5.91
N SER A 103 -17.88 4.54 -6.78
CA SER A 103 -18.99 3.70 -7.22
C SER A 103 -19.59 2.87 -6.08
N ILE A 104 -18.75 2.22 -5.27
CA ILE A 104 -19.18 1.48 -4.07
C ILE A 104 -19.81 2.43 -3.06
N THR A 105 -19.22 3.61 -2.84
CA THR A 105 -19.76 4.62 -1.93
C THR A 105 -21.17 5.06 -2.33
N LYS A 106 -21.44 5.26 -3.63
CA LYS A 106 -22.79 5.57 -4.13
C LYS A 106 -23.78 4.45 -3.83
N ILE A 107 -23.40 3.19 -4.05
CA ILE A 107 -24.26 2.03 -3.74
C ILE A 107 -24.58 2.00 -2.25
N LEU A 108 -23.57 2.15 -1.38
CA LEU A 108 -23.76 2.11 0.07
C LEU A 108 -24.57 3.29 0.62
N ARG A 109 -24.68 4.40 -0.12
CA ARG A 109 -25.63 5.49 0.20
C ARG A 109 -27.05 5.21 -0.28
N ALA A 110 -27.21 4.44 -1.36
CA ALA A 110 -28.51 4.19 -1.99
C ALA A 110 -29.28 3.05 -1.33
N TYR A 111 -28.59 2.12 -0.67
CA TYR A 111 -29.17 0.89 -0.11
C TYR A 111 -28.95 0.80 1.40
N ASP A 112 -29.91 0.19 2.10
CA ASP A 112 -29.76 -0.08 3.53
C ASP A 112 -28.70 -1.15 3.78
N TRP A 113 -27.85 -0.93 4.78
CA TRP A 113 -26.77 -1.86 5.11
C TRP A 113 -27.29 -3.25 5.49
N GLY A 114 -28.48 -3.35 6.10
CA GLY A 114 -29.10 -4.62 6.47
C GLY A 114 -29.49 -5.49 5.26
N GLU A 115 -29.61 -4.92 4.08
CA GLU A 115 -30.00 -5.65 2.86
C GLU A 115 -28.80 -6.16 2.06
N ILE A 116 -27.72 -5.39 2.01
CA ILE A 116 -26.56 -5.67 1.14
C ILE A 116 -25.24 -5.86 1.89
N GLY A 117 -25.20 -5.54 3.18
CA GLY A 117 -23.98 -5.44 3.98
C GLY A 117 -23.21 -6.75 4.09
N ASP A 118 -23.89 -7.89 4.14
CA ASP A 118 -23.25 -9.21 4.17
C ASP A 118 -22.46 -9.50 2.90
N ALA A 119 -23.04 -9.21 1.73
CA ALA A 119 -22.41 -9.42 0.43
C ALA A 119 -21.17 -8.52 0.27
N VAL A 120 -21.31 -7.23 0.63
CA VAL A 120 -20.23 -6.25 0.57
C VAL A 120 -19.11 -6.60 1.56
N SER A 121 -19.46 -6.94 2.80
CA SER A 121 -18.50 -7.30 3.85
C SER A 121 -17.70 -8.54 3.51
N LYS A 122 -18.36 -9.56 2.96
CA LYS A 122 -17.69 -10.75 2.47
C LYS A 122 -16.70 -10.38 1.37
N LYS A 123 -17.10 -9.48 0.47
CA LYS A 123 -16.27 -9.09 -0.65
C LYS A 123 -14.98 -8.38 -0.25
N PHE A 124 -15.04 -7.49 0.74
CA PHE A 124 -13.85 -6.86 1.32
C PHE A 124 -12.93 -7.86 2.04
N ARG A 125 -13.49 -8.90 2.68
CA ARG A 125 -12.70 -9.93 3.37
C ARG A 125 -11.99 -10.88 2.43
N ASP A 126 -12.66 -11.24 1.33
CA ASP A 126 -12.14 -12.18 0.34
C ASP A 126 -11.14 -11.51 -0.62
N SER A 127 -10.89 -10.20 -0.47
CA SER A 127 -9.94 -9.49 -1.30
C SER A 127 -8.50 -9.79 -0.87
N VAL A 128 -7.64 -10.04 -1.86
CA VAL A 128 -6.21 -10.33 -1.65
C VAL A 128 -5.41 -9.10 -2.05
N ASP A 129 -4.42 -8.75 -1.24
CA ASP A 129 -3.53 -7.61 -1.45
C ASP A 129 -2.45 -7.95 -2.51
N GLU A 130 -2.84 -7.97 -3.79
CA GLU A 130 -1.91 -8.13 -4.91
C GLU A 130 -2.14 -7.03 -5.97
N GLY A 131 -1.26 -6.04 -6.00
CA GLY A 131 -1.41 -4.82 -6.82
C GLY A 131 -2.40 -3.82 -6.21
N GLY A 132 -2.41 -2.57 -6.71
CA GLY A 132 -3.39 -1.52 -6.38
C GLY A 132 -3.57 -1.15 -4.90
N LEU A 133 -4.80 -0.78 -4.51
CA LEU A 133 -5.15 -0.42 -3.12
C LEU A 133 -5.31 -1.68 -2.27
N SER A 134 -4.75 -1.69 -1.06
CA SER A 134 -5.03 -2.78 -0.11
C SER A 134 -6.51 -2.82 0.27
N ALA A 135 -6.99 -3.99 0.71
CA ALA A 135 -8.36 -4.14 1.19
C ALA A 135 -8.68 -3.12 2.30
N LEU A 136 -7.73 -2.89 3.23
CA LEU A 136 -7.86 -1.90 4.29
C LEU A 136 -7.96 -0.48 3.74
N GLU A 137 -7.08 -0.10 2.81
CA GLU A 137 -7.12 1.24 2.21
C GLU A 137 -8.47 1.48 1.52
N MET A 138 -8.99 0.49 0.81
CA MET A 138 -10.28 0.62 0.12
C MET A 138 -11.45 0.74 1.10
N ILE A 139 -11.46 -0.05 2.19
CA ILE A 139 -12.45 0.07 3.27
C ILE A 139 -12.43 1.48 3.85
N LEU A 140 -11.24 2.00 4.18
CA LEU A 140 -11.07 3.32 4.77
C LEU A 140 -11.57 4.41 3.84
N ARG A 141 -11.22 4.37 2.55
CA ARG A 141 -11.65 5.37 1.55
C ARG A 141 -13.17 5.35 1.33
N VAL A 142 -13.78 4.17 1.26
CA VAL A 142 -15.25 4.04 1.15
C VAL A 142 -15.92 4.56 2.41
N ALA A 143 -15.43 4.18 3.60
CA ALA A 143 -16.02 4.61 4.87
C ALA A 143 -15.93 6.12 5.09
N ASP A 144 -14.81 6.74 4.69
CA ASP A 144 -14.61 8.20 4.72
C ASP A 144 -15.57 8.95 3.79
N GLY A 145 -15.96 8.30 2.69
CA GLY A 145 -16.92 8.82 1.75
C GLY A 145 -18.38 8.70 2.19
N LEU A 146 -18.69 7.99 3.28
CA LEU A 146 -20.07 7.75 3.74
C LEU A 146 -20.51 8.75 4.81
N ASP A 147 -21.83 8.95 4.87
CA ASP A 147 -22.47 9.67 5.96
C ASP A 147 -22.57 8.75 7.20
N SER A 148 -22.67 9.36 8.39
CA SER A 148 -22.77 8.59 9.64
C SER A 148 -23.99 7.68 9.65
N GLY A 149 -23.75 6.38 9.78
CA GLY A 149 -24.80 5.36 9.69
C GLY A 149 -24.28 3.94 9.85
N ALA A 150 -25.16 2.96 9.64
CA ALA A 150 -24.86 1.54 9.84
C ALA A 150 -23.73 1.05 8.92
N ALA A 151 -23.71 1.47 7.66
CA ALA A 151 -22.67 1.10 6.70
C ALA A 151 -21.29 1.63 7.12
N GLN A 152 -21.18 2.92 7.45
CA GLN A 152 -19.92 3.52 7.91
C GLN A 152 -19.40 2.82 9.17
N LYS A 153 -20.28 2.60 10.16
CA LYS A 153 -19.91 1.91 11.40
C LYS A 153 -19.38 0.49 11.13
N ALA A 154 -20.06 -0.28 10.28
CA ALA A 154 -19.63 -1.63 9.95
C ALA A 154 -18.27 -1.66 9.23
N LEU A 155 -18.00 -0.67 8.37
CA LEU A 155 -16.69 -0.53 7.72
C LEU A 155 -15.59 -0.10 8.70
N TYR A 156 -15.88 0.76 9.68
CA TYR A 156 -14.94 1.08 10.75
C TYR A 156 -14.60 -0.15 11.60
N ASP A 157 -15.60 -0.95 11.98
CA ASP A 157 -15.38 -2.21 12.69
C ASP A 157 -14.51 -3.19 11.88
N MET A 158 -14.70 -3.22 10.55
CA MET A 158 -13.88 -4.05 9.66
C MET A 158 -12.44 -3.54 9.57
N ALA A 159 -12.26 -2.22 9.42
CA ALA A 159 -10.96 -1.57 9.41
C ALA A 159 -10.19 -1.85 10.70
N GLY A 160 -10.86 -1.81 11.86
CA GLY A 160 -10.22 -2.14 13.14
C GLY A 160 -9.76 -3.60 13.24
N LYS A 161 -10.58 -4.55 12.75
CA LYS A 161 -10.19 -5.98 12.70
C LYS A 161 -8.99 -6.22 11.80
N GLN A 162 -8.95 -5.62 10.62
CA GLN A 162 -7.82 -5.76 9.70
C GLN A 162 -6.56 -5.05 10.23
N THR A 163 -6.73 -3.86 10.81
CA THR A 163 -5.63 -3.12 11.43
C THR A 163 -4.93 -4.00 12.46
N ALA A 164 -5.68 -4.69 13.33
CA ALA A 164 -5.14 -5.56 14.36
C ALA A 164 -4.27 -6.72 13.85
N THR A 165 -4.38 -7.12 12.58
CA THR A 165 -3.60 -8.23 12.00
C THR A 165 -2.35 -7.79 11.24
N ILE A 166 -2.29 -6.53 10.79
CA ILE A 166 -1.15 -6.00 10.02
C ILE A 166 0.02 -5.71 10.96
N LYS A 167 1.26 -5.95 10.53
CA LYS A 167 2.48 -5.65 11.31
C LYS A 167 2.76 -4.15 11.38
N ASP A 168 3.42 -3.70 12.45
CA ASP A 168 3.70 -2.27 12.66
C ASP A 168 4.58 -1.66 11.54
N GLU A 169 5.55 -2.43 11.04
CA GLU A 169 6.47 -2.01 9.96
C GLU A 169 5.77 -1.79 8.62
N GLU A 170 4.61 -2.42 8.43
CA GLU A 170 3.78 -2.26 7.24
C GLU A 170 2.72 -1.16 7.47
N LEU A 171 2.08 -1.18 8.65
CA LEU A 171 1.00 -0.28 8.99
C LEU A 171 1.45 1.19 9.07
N PHE A 172 2.48 1.49 9.86
CA PHE A 172 2.83 2.88 10.20
C PHE A 172 3.54 3.64 9.08
N VAL A 173 4.05 2.93 8.08
CA VAL A 173 4.67 3.52 6.88
C VAL A 173 3.75 3.44 5.65
N SER A 174 2.54 2.91 5.81
CA SER A 174 1.56 2.82 4.73
C SER A 174 1.16 4.20 4.21
N SER A 175 0.82 4.30 2.93
CA SER A 175 0.31 5.51 2.29
C SER A 175 -1.01 6.02 2.91
N TYR A 176 -1.80 5.10 3.48
CA TYR A 176 -3.13 5.36 4.02
C TYR A 176 -3.15 5.58 5.54
N ILE A 177 -1.99 5.60 6.23
CA ILE A 177 -1.92 5.77 7.68
C ILE A 177 -2.64 7.03 8.18
N GLY A 178 -2.59 8.12 7.41
CA GLY A 178 -3.34 9.34 7.73
C GLY A 178 -4.85 9.12 7.71
N LEU A 179 -5.37 8.44 6.67
CA LEU A 179 -6.79 8.13 6.58
C LEU A 179 -7.24 7.19 7.71
N LEU A 180 -6.39 6.24 8.08
CA LEU A 180 -6.66 5.36 9.21
C LEU A 180 -6.75 6.15 10.53
N TRP A 181 -5.85 7.10 10.78
CA TRP A 181 -5.95 8.01 11.93
C TRP A 181 -7.20 8.87 11.89
N LYS A 182 -7.58 9.40 10.72
CA LYS A 182 -8.83 10.14 10.53
C LYS A 182 -10.02 9.33 11.00
N VAL A 183 -10.14 8.12 10.47
CA VAL A 183 -11.22 7.19 10.80
C VAL A 183 -11.20 6.83 12.28
N ALA A 184 -10.03 6.57 12.86
CA ALA A 184 -9.92 6.27 14.29
C ALA A 184 -10.37 7.44 15.17
N ILE A 185 -10.08 8.68 14.77
CA ILE A 185 -10.46 9.91 15.47
C ILE A 185 -11.96 10.18 15.34
N ASP A 186 -12.52 10.00 14.14
CA ASP A 186 -13.91 10.32 13.82
C ASP A 186 -14.88 9.20 14.30
N CYS A 187 -14.36 7.99 14.54
CA CYS A 187 -15.14 6.88 15.05
C CYS A 187 -15.65 7.15 16.47
N ALA A 188 -16.97 7.01 16.66
CA ALA A 188 -17.59 7.13 17.99
C ALA A 188 -17.11 6.04 18.97
N ASP A 189 -16.79 4.85 18.45
CA ASP A 189 -16.13 3.80 19.21
C ASP A 189 -14.61 4.03 19.23
N LYS A 190 -14.08 4.31 20.42
CA LYS A 190 -12.65 4.59 20.63
C LYS A 190 -11.75 3.36 20.52
N THR A 191 -12.29 2.14 20.38
CA THR A 191 -11.48 0.92 20.33
C THR A 191 -10.40 0.97 19.25
N LEU A 192 -10.70 1.50 18.06
CA LEU A 192 -9.73 1.64 16.97
C LEU A 192 -8.64 2.65 17.32
N PHE A 193 -9.03 3.82 17.84
CA PHE A 193 -8.09 4.85 18.30
C PHE A 193 -7.15 4.32 19.38
N ASP A 194 -7.71 3.68 20.41
CA ASP A 194 -6.93 3.13 21.52
C ASP A 194 -5.96 2.06 21.05
N THR A 195 -6.40 1.19 20.13
CA THR A 195 -5.55 0.17 19.52
C THR A 195 -4.36 0.80 18.79
N MET A 196 -4.63 1.78 17.93
CA MET A 196 -3.58 2.47 17.19
C MET A 196 -2.65 3.26 18.10
N ALA A 197 -3.18 3.99 19.07
CA ALA A 197 -2.43 4.78 20.04
C ALA A 197 -1.48 3.88 20.85
N ASN A 198 -1.96 2.74 21.33
CA ASN A 198 -1.14 1.79 22.07
C ASN A 198 -0.05 1.16 21.20
N ARG A 199 -0.35 0.82 19.94
CA ARG A 199 0.66 0.32 19.01
C ARG A 199 1.71 1.37 18.69
N LEU A 200 1.30 2.59 18.36
CA LEU A 200 2.23 3.69 18.06
C LEU A 200 3.16 3.99 19.25
N LYS A 201 2.63 3.97 20.48
CA LYS A 201 3.43 4.15 21.71
C LYS A 201 4.53 3.10 21.88
N ASN A 202 4.33 1.90 21.36
CA ASN A 202 5.24 0.77 21.51
C ASN A 202 6.07 0.47 20.24
N ALA A 203 5.75 1.11 19.12
CA ALA A 203 6.44 0.93 17.85
C ALA A 203 7.89 1.43 17.88
N ASP A 204 8.70 0.91 16.95
CA ASP A 204 10.07 1.37 16.74
C ASP A 204 10.08 2.87 16.39
N PRO A 205 10.95 3.69 17.01
CA PRO A 205 11.01 5.12 16.74
C PRO A 205 11.21 5.51 15.27
N SER A 206 11.81 4.63 14.46
CA SER A 206 11.98 4.82 13.01
C SER A 206 10.65 4.91 12.25
N LEU A 207 9.59 4.27 12.77
CA LEU A 207 8.26 4.15 12.13
C LEU A 207 7.31 5.30 12.50
N LEU A 208 7.61 6.08 13.54
CA LEU A 208 6.67 7.03 14.13
C LEU A 208 6.38 8.27 13.26
N GLY A 209 7.29 8.60 12.34
CA GLY A 209 7.28 9.85 11.58
C GLY A 209 5.96 10.17 10.89
N PRO A 210 5.41 9.28 10.03
CA PRO A 210 4.17 9.52 9.31
C PRO A 210 2.97 9.77 10.24
N SER A 211 2.83 8.96 11.30
CA SER A 211 1.74 9.11 12.27
C SER A 211 1.85 10.40 13.07
N ILE A 212 3.05 10.77 13.51
CA ILE A 212 3.29 12.05 14.19
C ILE A 212 2.91 13.22 13.28
N GLN A 213 3.35 13.19 12.01
CA GLN A 213 3.02 14.24 11.05
C GLN A 213 1.51 14.42 10.90
N TYR A 214 0.75 13.34 10.82
CA TYR A 214 -0.69 13.39 10.66
C TYR A 214 -1.41 13.86 11.93
N LEU A 215 -1.17 13.19 13.06
CA LEU A 215 -1.81 13.53 14.34
C LEU A 215 -1.55 14.98 14.74
N SER A 216 -0.37 15.52 14.41
CA SER A 216 -0.01 16.91 14.69
C SER A 216 -0.86 17.97 13.96
N GLN A 217 -1.72 17.55 13.03
CA GLN A 217 -2.72 18.41 12.36
C GLN A 217 -4.04 18.48 13.12
N TYR A 218 -4.28 17.52 14.02
CA TYR A 218 -5.52 17.36 14.79
C TYR A 218 -5.39 17.84 16.24
N GLU A 219 -4.22 18.35 16.63
CA GLU A 219 -4.02 18.99 17.93
C GLU A 219 -4.92 20.23 18.04
N SER A 220 -5.89 20.18 18.94
CA SER A 220 -6.61 21.38 19.34
C SER A 220 -5.76 22.14 20.36
N SER A 221 -5.43 23.40 20.10
CA SER A 221 -4.67 24.24 21.03
C SER A 221 -5.43 24.62 22.31
N ALA A 222 -6.67 24.15 22.48
CA ALA A 222 -7.60 24.65 23.50
C ALA A 222 -8.09 23.59 24.52
N ASP A 223 -7.74 22.30 24.37
CA ASP A 223 -8.24 21.24 25.27
C ASP A 223 -7.11 20.45 25.92
N GLU A 224 -6.90 20.68 27.23
CA GLU A 224 -5.92 19.95 28.05
C GLU A 224 -6.24 18.45 28.19
N LYS A 225 -7.45 18.01 27.80
CA LYS A 225 -7.84 16.59 27.77
C LYS A 225 -7.78 15.97 26.38
N ASP A 226 -7.12 16.61 25.43
CA ASP A 226 -6.96 16.05 24.09
C ASP A 226 -6.12 14.76 24.13
N GLU A 227 -6.81 13.61 24.06
CA GLU A 227 -6.20 12.28 24.03
C GLU A 227 -5.18 12.16 22.88
N LYS A 228 -5.37 12.91 21.78
CA LYS A 228 -4.44 12.93 20.63
C LYS A 228 -3.14 13.63 20.99
N ALA A 229 -3.22 14.76 21.70
CA ALA A 229 -2.06 15.46 22.21
C ALA A 229 -1.28 14.58 23.20
N ALA A 230 -1.97 13.85 24.08
CA ALA A 230 -1.34 12.90 25.00
C ALA A 230 -0.59 11.77 24.26
N VAL A 231 -1.15 11.25 23.16
CA VAL A 231 -0.46 10.28 22.30
C VAL A 231 0.80 10.90 21.70
N LEU A 232 0.70 12.09 21.10
CA LEU A 232 1.83 12.79 20.49
C LEU A 232 2.97 13.05 21.47
N VAL A 233 2.68 13.62 22.64
CA VAL A 233 3.68 13.88 23.70
C VAL A 233 4.47 12.60 24.06
N SER A 234 3.77 11.47 24.12
CA SER A 234 4.40 10.18 24.49
C SER A 234 5.33 9.60 23.42
N VAL A 235 5.17 9.96 22.15
CA VAL A 235 5.92 9.38 21.02
C VAL A 235 6.94 10.35 20.41
N VAL A 236 6.69 11.66 20.50
CA VAL A 236 7.57 12.70 19.95
C VAL A 236 8.94 12.67 20.62
N SER A 237 9.01 12.53 21.95
CA SER A 237 10.30 12.47 22.67
C SER A 237 11.17 11.29 22.22
N LYS A 238 10.55 10.12 21.99
CA LYS A 238 11.22 8.93 21.44
C LYS A 238 11.74 9.19 20.03
N ARG A 239 10.92 9.82 19.18
CA ARG A 239 11.29 10.17 17.80
C ARG A 239 12.43 11.19 17.76
N ILE A 240 12.39 12.24 18.59
CA ILE A 240 13.44 13.25 18.70
C ILE A 240 14.76 12.60 19.09
N LYS A 241 14.77 11.75 20.12
CA LYS A 241 15.99 11.04 20.53
C LYS A 241 16.55 10.20 19.39
N TRP A 242 15.71 9.39 18.75
CA TRP A 242 16.12 8.57 17.63
C TRP A 242 16.67 9.40 16.46
N LEU A 243 16.03 10.52 16.11
CA LEU A 243 16.52 11.42 15.07
C LEU A 243 17.89 12.00 15.40
N LYS A 244 18.14 12.41 16.65
CA LYS A 244 19.46 12.88 17.10
C LYS A 244 20.52 11.79 16.94
N ASP A 245 20.22 10.56 17.39
CA ASP A 245 21.12 9.41 17.27
C ASP A 245 21.43 9.08 15.80
N GLN A 246 20.42 9.10 14.91
CA GLN A 246 20.63 8.86 13.49
C GLN A 246 21.45 9.98 12.82
N ILE A 247 21.16 11.25 13.12
CA ILE A 247 21.91 12.38 12.57
C ILE A 247 23.39 12.30 12.95
N GLU A 248 23.72 11.99 14.21
CA GLU A 248 25.12 11.83 14.64
C GLU A 248 25.86 10.75 13.84
N VAL A 249 25.19 9.63 13.53
CA VAL A 249 25.76 8.57 12.71
C VAL A 249 25.99 9.02 11.26
N LEU A 250 25.02 9.74 10.68
CA LEU A 250 25.02 10.13 9.27
C LEU A 250 25.83 11.39 8.96
N GLU A 251 26.16 12.19 9.97
CA GLU A 251 27.02 13.38 9.84
C GLU A 251 28.50 13.05 9.58
N LYS A 252 28.87 11.78 9.74
CA LYS A 252 30.24 11.33 9.50
C LYS A 252 30.64 11.57 8.03
N PRO A 253 31.87 12.03 7.77
CA PRO A 253 32.39 12.16 6.41
C PRO A 253 32.33 10.85 5.64
N PHE A 254 32.33 10.97 4.31
CA PHE A 254 32.36 9.81 3.42
C PHE A 254 33.50 8.86 3.77
N SER A 255 33.17 7.56 3.80
CA SER A 255 34.10 6.45 3.91
C SER A 255 33.67 5.35 2.96
N TRP A 256 34.63 4.57 2.48
CA TRP A 256 34.37 3.34 1.73
C TRP A 256 33.90 2.18 2.63
N GLU A 257 33.95 2.33 3.96
CA GLU A 257 33.44 1.34 4.90
C GLU A 257 31.90 1.28 4.90
N MET A 258 31.33 0.19 4.43
CA MET A 258 29.90 -0.10 4.54
C MET A 258 29.68 -1.10 5.69
N ARG A 259 29.78 -0.63 6.94
CA ARG A 259 29.86 -1.48 8.15
C ARG A 259 28.72 -2.49 8.31
N GLU A 260 27.54 -2.15 7.83
CA GLU A 260 26.35 -3.01 7.88
C GLU A 260 26.13 -3.82 6.61
N ALA A 261 27.05 -3.76 5.63
CA ALA A 261 26.94 -4.52 4.40
C ALA A 261 26.81 -6.01 4.69
N GLN A 262 25.87 -6.64 4.01
CA GLN A 262 25.69 -8.08 4.01
C GLN A 262 25.94 -8.60 2.61
N PHE A 263 26.70 -9.69 2.50
CA PHE A 263 26.93 -10.37 1.24
C PHE A 263 26.73 -11.87 1.46
N PRO A 264 25.54 -12.40 1.11
CA PRO A 264 25.26 -13.82 1.25
C PRO A 264 26.31 -14.67 0.55
N ASP A 265 26.63 -15.82 1.13
CA ASP A 265 27.47 -16.87 0.53
C ASP A 265 28.96 -16.53 0.30
N ASN A 266 29.44 -15.34 0.65
CA ASN A 266 30.88 -15.02 0.60
C ASN A 266 31.34 -14.05 1.70
N ALA A 267 32.00 -14.60 2.73
CA ALA A 267 32.48 -13.84 3.88
C ALA A 267 33.64 -12.89 3.54
N GLU A 268 34.44 -13.18 2.52
CA GLU A 268 35.55 -12.32 2.10
C GLU A 268 35.04 -11.08 1.39
N ILE A 269 34.09 -11.23 0.45
CA ILE A 269 33.42 -10.10 -0.20
C ILE A 269 32.69 -9.25 0.85
N GLN A 270 32.00 -9.88 1.81
CA GLN A 270 31.36 -9.14 2.90
C GLN A 270 32.39 -8.34 3.73
N SER A 271 33.54 -8.94 4.03
CA SER A 271 34.60 -8.29 4.80
C SER A 271 35.21 -7.13 4.02
N PHE A 272 35.43 -7.28 2.71
CA PHE A 272 35.84 -6.20 1.83
C PHE A 272 34.83 -5.05 1.83
N LEU A 273 33.53 -5.34 1.67
CA LEU A 273 32.49 -4.31 1.67
C LEU A 273 32.49 -3.48 2.97
N ARG A 274 32.76 -4.15 4.10
CA ARG A 274 32.88 -3.51 5.42
C ARG A 274 34.22 -2.80 5.65
N GLY A 275 35.25 -3.12 4.85
CA GLY A 275 36.59 -2.53 4.94
C GLY A 275 36.72 -1.17 4.24
N PRO A 276 37.91 -0.54 4.31
CA PRO A 276 38.13 0.80 3.75
C PRO A 276 38.50 0.80 2.26
N GLU A 277 38.68 -0.38 1.66
CA GLU A 277 39.19 -0.49 0.30
C GLU A 277 38.09 -0.22 -0.74
N GLU A 278 38.41 0.55 -1.77
CA GLU A 278 37.46 0.95 -2.82
C GLU A 278 37.12 -0.20 -3.77
N SER A 279 38.10 -1.06 -4.06
CA SER A 279 37.95 -2.14 -5.05
C SER A 279 38.66 -3.42 -4.60
N MET A 280 38.13 -4.58 -5.01
CA MET A 280 38.77 -5.89 -4.87
C MET A 280 38.62 -6.72 -6.14
N GLU A 281 39.62 -7.55 -6.43
CA GLU A 281 39.49 -8.67 -7.37
C GLU A 281 39.11 -9.94 -6.62
N THR A 282 38.18 -10.73 -7.14
CA THR A 282 37.70 -11.94 -6.47
C THR A 282 38.63 -13.14 -6.59
N LYS A 283 39.87 -13.01 -7.10
CA LYS A 283 40.74 -14.16 -7.40
C LYS A 283 40.95 -15.12 -6.22
N GLU A 284 41.08 -14.55 -5.02
CA GLU A 284 41.23 -15.33 -3.78
C GLU A 284 39.86 -15.70 -3.17
N ALA A 285 38.86 -14.84 -3.33
CA ALA A 285 37.53 -14.99 -2.74
C ALA A 285 36.58 -15.93 -3.51
N LYS A 286 36.76 -16.05 -4.82
CA LYS A 286 35.96 -16.90 -5.71
C LYS A 286 36.65 -17.13 -7.05
N LYS A 287 36.89 -18.41 -7.36
CA LYS A 287 37.39 -18.86 -8.66
C LYS A 287 36.25 -19.05 -9.66
N PHE A 288 36.54 -18.78 -10.93
CA PHE A 288 35.64 -18.98 -12.05
C PHE A 288 36.35 -19.81 -13.12
N ASP A 289 35.61 -20.69 -13.80
CA ASP A 289 36.18 -21.55 -14.84
C ASP A 289 36.45 -20.78 -16.14
N ASN A 290 35.71 -19.70 -16.40
CA ASN A 290 35.83 -18.87 -17.59
C ASN A 290 35.13 -17.50 -17.43
N LEU A 291 35.40 -16.60 -18.39
CA LEU A 291 34.82 -15.25 -18.42
C LEU A 291 33.27 -15.25 -18.44
N GLN A 292 32.64 -16.25 -19.06
CA GLN A 292 31.18 -16.32 -19.12
C GLN A 292 30.57 -16.59 -17.73
N GLU A 293 31.20 -17.45 -16.93
CA GLU A 293 30.78 -17.72 -15.55
C GLU A 293 30.96 -16.50 -14.66
N ALA A 294 32.12 -15.84 -14.74
CA ALA A 294 32.39 -14.58 -14.04
C ALA A 294 31.34 -13.50 -14.42
N GLY A 295 31.00 -13.40 -15.71
CA GLY A 295 29.99 -12.47 -16.22
C GLY A 295 28.58 -12.77 -15.67
N LYS A 296 28.19 -14.05 -15.59
CA LYS A 296 26.92 -14.46 -14.96
C LYS A 296 26.88 -14.12 -13.48
N TYR A 297 27.99 -14.29 -12.77
CA TYR A 297 28.10 -13.95 -11.36
C TYR A 297 27.94 -12.45 -11.12
N ALA A 298 28.66 -11.61 -11.88
CA ALA A 298 28.51 -10.16 -11.82
C ALA A 298 27.06 -9.74 -12.13
N ALA A 299 26.48 -10.23 -13.23
CA ALA A 299 25.11 -9.89 -13.62
C ALA A 299 24.07 -10.32 -12.56
N LYS A 300 24.25 -11.48 -11.92
CA LYS A 300 23.38 -11.92 -10.82
C LYS A 300 23.34 -10.87 -9.71
N TRP A 301 24.50 -10.47 -9.19
CA TRP A 301 24.58 -9.53 -8.08
C TRP A 301 24.20 -8.09 -8.46
N MET A 302 24.40 -7.69 -9.71
CA MET A 302 23.92 -6.39 -10.20
C MET A 302 22.40 -6.34 -10.33
N ASN A 303 21.73 -7.48 -10.49
CA ASN A 303 20.26 -7.57 -10.51
C ASN A 303 19.65 -7.75 -9.12
N GLU A 304 20.44 -8.13 -8.11
CA GLU A 304 19.98 -8.27 -6.74
C GLU A 304 19.89 -6.91 -6.04
N LYS A 305 18.86 -6.73 -5.20
CA LYS A 305 18.68 -5.50 -4.45
C LYS A 305 19.74 -5.37 -3.37
N GLN A 306 20.67 -4.45 -3.58
CA GLN A 306 21.69 -4.11 -2.59
C GLN A 306 21.04 -3.32 -1.44
N THR A 307 21.15 -3.84 -0.22
CA THR A 307 20.66 -3.17 1.00
C THR A 307 21.84 -2.92 1.92
N LYS A 308 22.03 -1.67 2.34
CA LYS A 308 23.14 -1.23 3.22
C LYS A 308 24.54 -1.23 2.59
N CYS A 309 24.62 -1.30 1.27
CA CYS A 309 25.84 -1.19 0.49
C CYS A 309 25.52 -0.66 -0.91
N SER A 310 26.56 -0.28 -1.64
CA SER A 310 26.46 0.08 -3.06
C SER A 310 27.76 -0.28 -3.78
N PHE A 311 27.71 -1.11 -4.79
CA PHE A 311 28.88 -1.53 -5.56
C PHE A 311 28.51 -1.94 -6.99
N GLU A 312 29.49 -1.88 -7.86
CA GLU A 312 29.46 -2.41 -9.22
C GLU A 312 30.33 -3.68 -9.30
N MET A 313 29.96 -4.58 -10.22
CA MET A 313 30.73 -5.79 -10.51
C MET A 313 31.00 -5.90 -12.01
N GLU A 314 32.27 -6.11 -12.37
CA GLU A 314 32.69 -6.29 -13.75
C GLU A 314 33.56 -7.54 -13.90
N ALA A 315 33.15 -8.44 -14.80
CA ALA A 315 33.91 -9.62 -15.14
C ALA A 315 35.02 -9.29 -16.15
N HIS A 316 36.20 -9.85 -15.93
CA HIS A 316 37.33 -9.70 -16.82
C HIS A 316 38.18 -10.97 -16.81
N GLU A 317 39.03 -11.11 -17.81
CA GLU A 317 39.96 -12.23 -17.93
C GLU A 317 41.37 -11.67 -18.14
N LYS A 318 42.30 -12.10 -17.30
CA LYS A 318 43.70 -11.67 -17.37
C LYS A 318 44.59 -12.90 -17.35
N GLU A 319 45.46 -13.02 -18.35
CA GLU A 319 46.41 -14.15 -18.45
C GLU A 319 45.73 -15.53 -18.45
N GLY A 320 44.48 -15.62 -18.94
CA GLY A 320 43.70 -16.86 -18.98
C GLY A 320 42.97 -17.20 -17.67
N GLU A 321 43.06 -16.34 -16.65
CA GLU A 321 42.30 -16.48 -15.39
C GLU A 321 41.13 -15.49 -15.37
N ALA A 322 39.92 -16.02 -15.20
CA ALA A 322 38.69 -15.22 -15.12
C ALA A 322 38.43 -14.75 -13.69
N SER A 323 38.12 -13.47 -13.52
CA SER A 323 37.83 -12.84 -12.23
C SER A 323 36.75 -11.78 -12.34
N VAL A 324 36.20 -11.39 -11.20
CA VAL A 324 35.28 -10.25 -11.08
C VAL A 324 35.98 -9.16 -10.27
N THR A 325 35.93 -7.93 -10.75
CA THR A 325 36.28 -6.75 -9.96
C THR A 325 35.01 -6.26 -9.30
N ILE A 326 35.06 -6.04 -8.00
CA ILE A 326 34.00 -5.40 -7.22
C ILE A 326 34.50 -4.00 -6.88
N THR A 327 33.77 -2.97 -7.28
CA THR A 327 34.11 -1.57 -7.00
C THR A 327 32.97 -0.94 -6.22
N LYS A 328 33.26 -0.40 -5.04
CA LYS A 328 32.27 0.31 -4.23
C LYS A 328 31.86 1.60 -4.93
N THR A 329 30.59 1.96 -4.84
CA THR A 329 30.09 3.25 -5.30
C THR A 329 29.76 4.16 -4.12
N ARG A 330 29.54 5.45 -4.41
CA ARG A 330 29.13 6.44 -3.41
C ARG A 330 27.62 6.48 -3.20
N ASP A 331 26.84 5.69 -3.95
CA ASP A 331 25.38 5.82 -3.99
C ASP A 331 24.72 5.57 -2.64
N TRP A 332 25.20 4.58 -1.89
CA TRP A 332 24.75 4.34 -0.53
C TRP A 332 24.95 5.56 0.36
N PHE A 333 26.15 6.16 0.32
CA PHE A 333 26.43 7.38 1.08
C PHE A 333 25.58 8.57 0.62
N LEU A 334 25.40 8.77 -0.69
CA LEU A 334 24.57 9.85 -1.22
C LEU A 334 23.09 9.71 -0.81
N LYS A 335 22.59 8.47 -0.76
CA LYS A 335 21.27 8.18 -0.21
C LYS A 335 21.19 8.54 1.27
N GLN A 336 22.19 8.15 2.06
CA GLN A 336 22.28 8.52 3.47
C GLN A 336 22.33 10.05 3.70
N GLN A 337 23.01 10.80 2.82
CA GLN A 337 23.01 12.28 2.87
C GLN A 337 21.63 12.88 2.56
N SER A 338 20.85 12.24 1.68
CA SER A 338 19.47 12.66 1.42
C SER A 338 18.59 12.45 2.66
N ASP A 339 18.73 11.30 3.31
CA ASP A 339 18.03 10.99 4.57
C ASP A 339 18.43 11.95 5.69
N LEU A 340 19.71 12.32 5.79
CA LEU A 340 20.21 13.29 6.77
C LEU A 340 19.53 14.67 6.64
N VAL A 341 19.29 15.15 5.42
CA VAL A 341 18.58 16.42 5.19
C VAL A 341 17.13 16.32 5.69
N LEU A 342 16.45 15.21 5.42
CA LEU A 342 15.08 14.97 5.88
C LEU A 342 15.02 14.87 7.40
N TYR A 343 15.93 14.13 8.03
CA TYR A 343 15.97 13.97 9.50
C TYR A 343 16.25 15.28 10.21
N ARG A 344 17.18 16.11 9.72
CA ARG A 344 17.43 17.44 10.28
C ARG A 344 16.21 18.35 10.18
N LYS A 345 15.50 18.31 9.05
CA LYS A 345 14.26 19.08 8.85
C LYS A 345 13.16 18.61 9.79
N GLU A 346 12.97 17.31 9.94
CA GLU A 346 11.99 16.72 10.86
C GLU A 346 12.33 17.06 12.31
N LEU A 347 13.58 16.87 12.74
CA LEU A 347 14.03 17.16 14.09
C LEU A 347 13.76 18.62 14.47
N ARG A 348 14.13 19.56 13.60
CA ARG A 348 13.85 20.99 13.82
C ARG A 348 12.35 21.24 14.04
N ARG A 349 11.51 20.71 13.15
CA ARG A 349 10.04 20.86 13.25
C ARG A 349 9.50 20.32 14.59
N LEU A 350 9.99 19.17 15.05
CA LEU A 350 9.53 18.56 16.29
C LEU A 350 10.02 19.33 17.53
N VAL A 351 11.29 19.74 17.55
CA VAL A 351 11.86 20.52 18.66
C VAL A 351 11.17 21.88 18.77
N ASP A 352 11.00 22.59 17.65
CA ASP A 352 10.34 23.90 17.62
C ASP A 352 8.91 23.85 18.17
N ARG A 353 8.20 22.74 17.92
CA ARG A 353 6.81 22.57 18.33
C ARG A 353 6.64 22.05 19.76
N TYR A 354 7.51 21.15 20.22
CA TYR A 354 7.28 20.36 21.43
C TYR A 354 8.33 20.50 22.52
N ASP A 355 9.54 20.97 22.22
CA ASP A 355 10.60 21.18 23.24
C ASP A 355 10.53 22.62 23.78
N ASN A 356 10.24 23.59 22.91
CA ASN A 356 10.19 25.02 23.26
C ASN A 356 8.91 25.46 24.01
N SER A 357 7.94 24.57 24.24
CA SER A 357 6.72 24.85 25.02
C SER A 357 6.89 24.60 26.52
N SER A 358 8.07 24.16 26.97
CA SER A 358 8.38 23.84 28.37
C SER A 358 9.13 24.95 29.13
N GLY A 359 9.21 26.16 28.56
CA GLY A 359 10.11 27.23 29.03
C GLY A 359 9.45 28.58 29.32
N ASP A 360 8.15 28.64 29.58
CA ASP A 360 7.49 29.88 30.06
C ASP A 360 6.81 29.62 31.41
N ASP A 361 7.62 29.22 32.39
CA ASP A 361 7.29 29.48 33.79
C ASP A 361 7.59 30.96 34.03
N GLY A 362 6.51 31.75 34.04
CA GLY A 362 6.57 33.21 34.11
C GLY A 362 7.40 33.76 35.27
N GLU A 363 8.19 34.77 34.95
CA GLU A 363 8.60 35.83 35.89
C GLU A 363 7.58 36.97 35.94
#